data_AF-A0A8T4NMA1-F1
#
_entry.id   AF-A0A8T4NMA1-F1
#
_cell.length_a   1.000
_cell.length_b   1.000
_cell.length_c   1.000
_cell.angle_alpha   90.00
_cell.angle_beta   90.00
_cell.angle_gamma   90.00
#
_symmetry.space_group_name_H-M   'P 1'
#
loop_
_entity.id
_entity.type
_entity.pdbx_description
1 polymer ?
#
loop_
_entity_poly.entity_id
_entity_poly.type
_entity_poly.pdbx_seq_one_letter_code
_entity_poly.pdbx_strand_id
1 'polypeptide(L)'
;MKQEELEQIIKDAAKGIFKYNGINPDQSHDDEKFLGHFYHLAKLQETEKEIKETKGNLLPGSKRDLGERLFGSEEIGMLLKDDLVRDAAKEGRKSAQRKMAKYTERNYSELMEIIRGSKNATDIFTNMAFANPNLLYFIGNESHDTVVRFIRAVGEAQGAVQKASQGDSSGMRKIVEKKIEDQDVPDWGRKLLQLYMNDETFLRLVFGEEYQARQRIARAALTTNGRDIDKGKVEDLITDSVIEAQRLYRKETDPKKKRDIYDGGIMPIYMNVAQAVYPVVMERFQKDLERDHGKVKDARERAEEREKAGVGVSSYEVPEYAEDPALVEKV
;
A
#
# COMPACT_ATOMS: atom_id res chain seq x y z
N MET A 1 -32.81 14.21 1.65
CA MET A 1 -32.15 14.68 0.41
C MET A 1 -33.23 15.19 -0.53
N LYS A 2 -33.09 16.37 -1.12
CA LYS A 2 -34.10 16.92 -2.05
C LYS A 2 -33.95 16.26 -3.44
N GLN A 3 -35.04 16.08 -4.17
CA GLN A 3 -35.05 15.41 -5.48
C GLN A 3 -34.09 16.08 -6.50
N GLU A 4 -33.95 17.40 -6.43
CA GLU A 4 -33.00 18.17 -7.25
C GLU A 4 -31.52 17.87 -6.92
N GLU A 5 -31.19 17.61 -5.65
CA GLU A 5 -29.82 17.22 -5.23
C GLU A 5 -29.46 15.83 -5.77
N LEU A 6 -30.42 14.90 -5.73
CA LEU A 6 -30.26 13.54 -6.25
C LEU A 6 -30.02 13.54 -7.77
N GLU A 7 -30.81 14.32 -8.52
CA GLU A 7 -30.64 14.46 -9.97
C GLU A 7 -29.30 15.10 -10.33
N GLN A 8 -28.83 16.07 -9.53
CA GLN A 8 -27.53 16.69 -9.73
C GLN A 8 -26.39 15.71 -9.46
N ILE A 9 -26.47 14.88 -8.41
CA ILE A 9 -25.47 13.85 -8.13
C ILE A 9 -25.45 12.79 -9.24
N ILE A 10 -26.61 12.36 -9.75
CA ILE A 10 -26.68 11.43 -10.89
C ILE A 10 -26.07 12.07 -12.15
N LYS A 11 -26.33 13.36 -12.41
CA LYS A 11 -25.72 14.10 -13.53
C LYS A 11 -24.21 14.26 -13.38
N ASP A 12 -23.72 14.50 -12.17
CA ASP A 12 -22.29 14.65 -11.89
C ASP A 12 -21.56 13.30 -11.95
N ALA A 13 -22.18 12.23 -11.44
CA ALA A 13 -21.72 10.85 -11.62
C ALA A 13 -21.66 10.48 -13.10
N ALA A 14 -22.67 10.84 -13.90
CA ALA A 14 -22.68 10.64 -15.36
C ALA A 14 -21.61 11.46 -16.11
N LYS A 15 -21.10 12.54 -15.50
CA LYS A 15 -19.98 13.36 -16.01
C LYS A 15 -18.62 12.90 -15.47
N GLY A 16 -18.57 11.83 -14.66
CA GLY A 16 -17.35 11.34 -14.04
C GLY A 16 -16.85 12.19 -12.87
N ILE A 17 -17.68 13.07 -12.32
CA ILE A 17 -17.34 13.94 -11.19
C ILE A 17 -17.76 13.22 -9.90
N PHE A 18 -16.85 12.41 -9.36
CA PHE A 18 -17.04 11.66 -8.12
C PHE A 18 -16.33 12.33 -6.94
N LYS A 19 -17.07 12.75 -5.91
CA LYS A 19 -16.51 13.37 -4.70
C LYS A 19 -16.44 12.38 -3.55
N TYR A 20 -15.46 11.47 -3.61
CA TYR A 20 -15.16 10.60 -2.48
C TYR A 20 -14.72 11.42 -1.25
N ASN A 21 -15.40 11.30 -0.12
CA ASN A 21 -15.13 12.09 1.09
C ASN A 21 -14.59 11.28 2.28
N GLY A 22 -14.45 9.95 2.16
CA GLY A 22 -14.03 9.07 3.26
C GLY A 22 -12.59 9.25 3.75
N ILE A 23 -11.77 10.05 3.06
CA ILE A 23 -10.41 10.41 3.49
C ILE A 23 -10.29 11.93 3.47
N ASN A 24 -9.77 12.49 4.56
CA ASN A 24 -9.43 13.90 4.65
C ASN A 24 -7.91 14.08 4.55
N PRO A 25 -7.37 14.50 3.39
CA PRO A 25 -5.92 14.64 3.22
C PRO A 25 -5.30 15.74 4.09
N ASP A 26 -6.11 16.66 4.62
CA ASP A 26 -5.65 17.80 5.41
C ASP A 26 -5.65 17.53 6.91
N GLN A 27 -6.08 16.33 7.32
CA GLN A 27 -6.15 15.95 8.72
C GLN A 27 -4.74 15.64 9.26
N SER A 28 -4.48 16.09 10.50
CA SER A 28 -3.26 15.72 11.22
C SER A 28 -3.29 14.23 11.56
N HIS A 29 -2.09 13.66 11.76
CA HIS A 29 -1.99 12.29 12.20
C HIS A 29 -2.53 12.06 13.62
N ASP A 30 -3.14 10.89 13.76
CA ASP A 30 -3.50 10.18 14.97
C ASP A 30 -3.75 8.72 14.53
N ASP A 31 -3.49 7.75 15.39
CA ASP A 31 -3.60 6.32 15.06
C ASP A 31 -5.03 5.97 14.62
N GLU A 32 -6.07 6.44 15.32
CA GLU A 32 -7.47 6.17 14.98
C GLU A 32 -7.85 6.77 13.62
N LYS A 33 -7.43 8.02 13.38
CA LYS A 33 -7.70 8.72 12.10
C LYS A 33 -7.01 8.04 10.93
N PHE A 34 -5.75 7.64 11.12
CA PHE A 34 -5.00 6.91 10.10
C PHE A 34 -5.68 5.58 9.78
N LEU A 35 -6.06 4.80 10.80
CA LEU A 35 -6.76 3.52 10.61
C LEU A 35 -8.09 3.70 9.91
N GLY A 36 -8.87 4.72 10.28
CA GLY A 36 -10.12 5.06 9.60
C GLY A 36 -9.93 5.38 8.11
N HIS A 37 -8.93 6.21 7.77
CA HIS A 37 -8.60 6.50 6.37
C HIS A 37 -8.17 5.26 5.59
N PHE A 38 -7.31 4.42 6.20
CA PHE A 38 -6.85 3.18 5.57
C PHE A 38 -8.01 2.20 5.35
N TYR A 39 -8.91 2.07 6.32
CA TYR A 39 -10.13 1.26 6.21
C TYR A 39 -11.02 1.71 5.05
N HIS A 40 -11.29 3.01 4.92
CA HIS A 40 -12.10 3.52 3.83
C HIS A 40 -11.47 3.28 2.45
N LEU A 41 -10.14 3.35 2.33
CA LEU A 41 -9.43 2.98 1.12
C LEU A 41 -9.56 1.47 0.83
N ALA A 42 -9.30 0.62 1.82
CA ALA A 42 -9.33 -0.84 1.68
C ALA A 42 -10.71 -1.32 1.24
N LYS A 43 -11.78 -0.77 1.85
CA LYS A 43 -13.15 -1.09 1.46
C LYS A 43 -13.50 -0.67 0.04
N LEU A 44 -13.04 0.50 -0.43
CA LEU A 44 -13.22 0.86 -1.84
C LEU A 44 -12.47 -0.06 -2.80
N GLN A 45 -11.28 -0.56 -2.41
CA GLN A 45 -10.54 -1.53 -3.20
C GLN A 45 -11.27 -2.89 -3.26
N GLU A 46 -11.83 -3.33 -2.14
CA GLU A 46 -12.67 -4.54 -2.05
C GLU A 46 -13.90 -4.41 -2.95
N THR A 47 -14.68 -3.34 -2.81
CA THR A 47 -15.87 -3.10 -3.64
C THR A 47 -15.54 -2.99 -5.13
N GLU A 48 -14.44 -2.32 -5.51
CA GLU A 48 -14.02 -2.25 -6.92
C GLU A 48 -13.61 -3.61 -7.48
N LYS A 49 -12.93 -4.43 -6.68
CA LYS A 49 -12.54 -5.79 -7.06
C LYS A 49 -13.77 -6.67 -7.28
N GLU A 50 -14.73 -6.67 -6.35
CA GLU A 50 -15.99 -7.41 -6.47
C GLU A 50 -16.76 -7.01 -7.74
N ILE A 51 -16.89 -5.69 -7.97
CA ILE A 51 -17.52 -5.14 -9.17
C ILE A 51 -16.81 -5.67 -10.43
N LYS A 52 -15.49 -5.64 -10.47
CA LYS A 52 -14.69 -6.09 -11.62
C LYS A 52 -14.78 -7.60 -11.87
N GLU A 53 -14.89 -8.40 -10.82
CA GLU A 53 -14.97 -9.87 -10.89
C GLU A 53 -16.38 -10.37 -11.22
N THR A 54 -17.41 -9.52 -11.04
CA THR A 54 -18.80 -9.86 -11.38
C THR A 54 -19.01 -9.97 -12.89
N LYS A 55 -19.34 -11.18 -13.37
CA LYS A 55 -19.72 -11.45 -14.76
C LYS A 55 -21.23 -11.19 -14.95
N GLY A 56 -21.59 -10.16 -15.72
CA GLY A 56 -22.99 -9.79 -15.99
C GLY A 56 -23.48 -8.63 -15.13
N ASN A 57 -24.73 -8.70 -14.67
CA ASN A 57 -25.35 -7.66 -13.84
C ASN A 57 -24.66 -7.57 -12.48
N LEU A 58 -24.44 -6.34 -12.02
CA LEU A 58 -23.84 -6.08 -10.71
C LEU A 58 -24.75 -6.50 -9.55
N LEU A 59 -24.11 -7.04 -8.51
CA LEU A 59 -24.81 -7.39 -7.27
C LEU A 59 -25.39 -6.12 -6.61
N PRO A 60 -26.66 -6.16 -6.14
CA PRO A 60 -27.27 -5.02 -5.46
C PRO A 60 -26.50 -4.54 -4.23
N GLY A 61 -25.84 -5.45 -3.49
CA GLY A 61 -25.00 -5.11 -2.34
C GLY A 61 -23.84 -4.19 -2.72
N SER A 62 -23.00 -4.60 -3.69
CA SER A 62 -21.85 -3.80 -4.13
C SER A 62 -22.26 -2.43 -4.69
N LYS A 63 -23.47 -2.31 -5.26
CA LYS A 63 -24.03 -1.02 -5.66
C LYS A 63 -24.34 -0.11 -4.48
N ARG A 64 -25.03 -0.64 -3.45
CA ARG A 64 -25.36 0.10 -2.23
C ARG A 64 -24.11 0.59 -1.51
N ASP A 65 -23.17 -0.33 -1.29
CA ASP A 65 -21.90 -0.03 -0.61
C ASP A 65 -21.11 1.06 -1.34
N LEU A 66 -21.05 1.00 -2.68
CA LEU A 66 -20.39 2.03 -3.46
C LEU A 66 -21.14 3.37 -3.36
N GLY A 67 -22.48 3.33 -3.39
CA GLY A 67 -23.35 4.49 -3.21
C GLY A 67 -23.08 5.22 -1.90
N GLU A 68 -23.09 4.47 -0.80
CA GLU A 68 -22.79 4.97 0.53
C GLU A 68 -21.38 5.57 0.61
N ARG A 69 -20.36 4.88 0.09
CA ARG A 69 -18.97 5.31 0.21
C ARG A 69 -18.61 6.51 -0.66
N LEU A 70 -19.20 6.62 -1.85
CA LEU A 70 -18.90 7.73 -2.77
C LEU A 70 -19.80 8.94 -2.55
N PHE A 71 -21.05 8.72 -2.12
CA PHE A 71 -22.07 9.77 -2.08
C PHE A 71 -22.79 9.92 -0.74
N GLY A 72 -22.50 9.05 0.25
CA GLY A 72 -23.18 9.06 1.54
C GLY A 72 -24.61 8.53 1.49
N SER A 73 -25.00 7.82 0.42
CA SER A 73 -26.34 7.25 0.25
C SER A 73 -26.34 5.98 -0.61
N GLU A 74 -26.85 4.89 -0.03
CA GLU A 74 -27.02 3.60 -0.70
C GLU A 74 -27.94 3.71 -1.93
N GLU A 75 -28.97 4.57 -1.84
CA GLU A 75 -29.97 4.77 -2.88
C GLU A 75 -29.36 5.30 -4.18
N ILE A 76 -28.36 6.19 -4.07
CA ILE A 76 -27.66 6.71 -5.25
C ILE A 76 -26.97 5.59 -6.01
N GLY A 77 -26.31 4.68 -5.29
CA GLY A 77 -25.63 3.53 -5.91
C GLY A 77 -26.60 2.60 -6.65
N MET A 78 -27.80 2.41 -6.11
CA MET A 78 -28.86 1.59 -6.72
C MET A 78 -29.48 2.20 -7.97
N LEU A 79 -29.51 3.54 -8.06
CA LEU A 79 -30.06 4.28 -9.22
C LEU A 79 -29.09 4.34 -10.41
N LEU A 80 -27.80 4.09 -10.18
CA LEU A 80 -26.79 4.09 -11.24
C LEU A 80 -26.86 2.82 -12.09
N LYS A 81 -26.70 3.02 -13.41
CA LYS A 81 -26.51 1.93 -14.38
C LYS A 81 -25.17 1.23 -14.13
N ASP A 82 -25.08 -0.04 -14.49
CA ASP A 82 -23.91 -0.89 -14.18
C ASP A 82 -22.60 -0.37 -14.76
N ASP A 83 -22.62 0.19 -15.96
CA ASP A 83 -21.47 0.86 -16.60
C ASP A 83 -20.99 2.07 -15.78
N LEU A 84 -21.92 2.92 -15.35
CA LEU A 84 -21.62 4.06 -14.48
C LEU A 84 -21.09 3.63 -13.12
N VAL A 85 -21.62 2.55 -12.54
CA VAL A 85 -21.11 1.97 -11.27
C VAL A 85 -19.68 1.48 -11.42
N ARG A 86 -19.35 0.83 -12.55
CA ARG A 86 -17.98 0.37 -12.84
C ARG A 86 -17.00 1.53 -12.95
N ASP A 87 -17.37 2.58 -13.67
CA ASP A 87 -16.55 3.78 -13.81
C ASP A 87 -16.41 4.52 -12.47
N ALA A 88 -17.50 4.64 -11.72
CA ALA A 88 -17.52 5.24 -10.39
C ALA A 88 -16.61 4.51 -9.41
N ALA A 89 -16.62 3.18 -9.40
CA ALA A 89 -15.75 2.38 -8.55
C ALA A 89 -14.27 2.60 -8.88
N LYS A 90 -13.92 2.61 -10.17
CA LYS A 90 -12.56 2.85 -10.64
C LYS A 90 -12.06 4.25 -10.29
N GLU A 91 -12.86 5.29 -10.55
CA GLU A 91 -12.49 6.67 -10.25
C GLU A 91 -12.51 6.96 -8.74
N GLY A 92 -13.45 6.38 -8.01
CA GLY A 92 -13.52 6.39 -6.55
C GLY A 92 -12.25 5.82 -5.91
N ARG A 93 -11.81 4.64 -6.36
CA ARG A 93 -10.55 4.02 -5.91
C ARG A 93 -9.35 4.93 -6.17
N LYS A 94 -9.22 5.50 -7.39
CA LYS A 94 -8.13 6.45 -7.69
C LYS A 94 -8.19 7.70 -6.82
N SER A 95 -9.39 8.23 -6.58
CA SER A 95 -9.59 9.39 -5.72
C SER A 95 -9.16 9.09 -4.29
N ALA A 96 -9.57 7.94 -3.74
CA ALA A 96 -9.14 7.47 -2.42
C ALA A 96 -7.62 7.30 -2.32
N GLN A 97 -6.99 6.68 -3.32
CA GLN A 97 -5.52 6.55 -3.39
C GLN A 97 -4.83 7.92 -3.41
N ARG A 98 -5.33 8.88 -4.19
CA ARG A 98 -4.77 10.24 -4.22
C ARG A 98 -4.92 10.94 -2.88
N LYS A 99 -6.07 10.80 -2.22
CA LYS A 99 -6.30 11.42 -0.91
C LYS A 99 -5.45 10.77 0.17
N MET A 100 -5.32 9.45 0.18
CA MET A 100 -4.44 8.74 1.10
C MET A 100 -2.98 9.14 0.88
N ALA A 101 -2.52 9.19 -0.37
CA ALA A 101 -1.16 9.64 -0.68
C ALA A 101 -0.90 11.08 -0.22
N LYS A 102 -1.87 12.00 -0.36
CA LYS A 102 -1.76 13.36 0.16
C LYS A 102 -1.75 13.43 1.69
N TYR A 103 -2.59 12.63 2.34
CA TYR A 103 -2.57 12.48 3.79
C TYR A 103 -1.19 12.00 4.26
N THR A 104 -0.64 10.98 3.61
CA THR A 104 0.70 10.46 3.91
C THR A 104 1.78 11.49 3.62
N GLU A 105 1.70 12.22 2.50
CA GLU A 105 2.64 13.29 2.17
C GLU A 105 2.69 14.36 3.26
N ARG A 106 1.52 14.79 3.73
CA ARG A 106 1.39 15.79 4.79
C ARG A 106 1.98 15.32 6.12
N ASN A 107 1.77 14.05 6.46
CA ASN A 107 2.20 13.46 7.73
C ASN A 107 3.45 12.57 7.57
N TYR A 108 4.23 12.76 6.51
CA TYR A 108 5.28 11.81 6.10
C TYR A 108 6.30 11.54 7.20
N SER A 109 6.81 12.61 7.83
CA SER A 109 7.82 12.49 8.89
C SER A 109 7.29 11.68 10.08
N GLU A 110 6.08 11.98 10.55
CA GLU A 110 5.43 11.30 11.67
C GLU A 110 5.21 9.80 11.36
N LEU A 111 4.73 9.51 10.15
CA LEU A 111 4.51 8.13 9.70
C LEU A 111 5.84 7.34 9.58
N MET A 112 6.92 7.99 9.12
CA MET A 112 8.25 7.36 9.07
C MET A 112 8.83 7.14 10.48
N GLU A 113 8.58 8.04 11.45
CA GLU A 113 8.95 7.82 12.87
C GLU A 113 8.28 6.57 13.45
N ILE A 114 7.02 6.32 13.09
CA ILE A 114 6.28 5.13 13.54
C ILE A 114 6.98 3.85 13.06
N ILE A 115 7.38 3.80 11.78
CA ILE A 115 8.17 2.68 11.24
C ILE A 115 9.50 2.60 11.97
N ARG A 116 10.21 3.72 12.14
CA ARG A 116 11.53 3.74 12.79
C ARG A 116 11.50 3.22 14.22
N GLY A 117 10.44 3.50 14.96
CA GLY A 117 10.21 3.01 16.32
C GLY A 117 9.69 1.57 16.41
N SER A 118 9.45 0.88 15.29
CA SER A 118 9.04 -0.53 15.28
C SER A 118 10.22 -1.46 15.51
N LYS A 119 9.96 -2.60 16.18
CA LYS A 119 10.96 -3.67 16.37
C LYS A 119 11.42 -4.28 15.04
N ASN A 120 10.56 -4.25 14.02
CA ASN A 120 10.83 -4.82 12.70
C ASN A 120 11.12 -3.75 11.64
N ALA A 121 11.59 -2.55 12.06
CA ALA A 121 11.80 -1.42 11.16
C ALA A 121 12.66 -1.78 9.93
N THR A 122 13.74 -2.55 10.12
CA THR A 122 14.63 -2.98 9.04
C THR A 122 13.90 -3.82 8.00
N ASP A 123 13.07 -4.77 8.43
CA ASP A 123 12.27 -5.61 7.53
C ASP A 123 11.21 -4.79 6.81
N ILE A 124 10.57 -3.84 7.50
CA ILE A 124 9.56 -2.96 6.91
C ILE A 124 10.20 -2.10 5.79
N PHE A 125 11.31 -1.42 6.07
CA PHE A 125 11.99 -0.61 5.06
C PHE A 125 12.52 -1.46 3.89
N THR A 126 13.08 -2.63 4.19
CA THR A 126 13.52 -3.58 3.15
C THR A 126 12.34 -3.98 2.27
N ASN A 127 11.22 -4.39 2.86
CA ASN A 127 10.02 -4.76 2.12
C ASN A 127 9.48 -3.61 1.29
N MET A 128 9.48 -2.38 1.81
CA MET A 128 9.08 -1.19 1.04
C MET A 128 9.94 -1.00 -0.22
N ALA A 129 11.27 -1.12 -0.09
CA ALA A 129 12.19 -0.96 -1.20
C ALA A 129 12.03 -2.04 -2.27
N PHE A 130 11.78 -3.30 -1.87
CA PHE A 130 11.65 -4.44 -2.78
C PHE A 130 10.22 -4.66 -3.31
N ALA A 131 9.17 -4.24 -2.61
CA ALA A 131 7.79 -4.44 -3.04
C ALA A 131 7.47 -3.64 -4.32
N ASN A 132 8.04 -2.44 -4.44
CA ASN A 132 7.81 -1.56 -5.57
C ASN A 132 9.11 -0.88 -6.04
N PRO A 133 10.03 -1.65 -6.64
CA PRO A 133 11.41 -1.20 -6.87
C PRO A 133 11.53 -0.12 -7.96
N ASN A 134 10.50 0.02 -8.80
CA ASN A 134 10.41 1.13 -9.77
C ASN A 134 10.14 2.49 -9.12
N LEU A 135 9.75 2.51 -7.85
CA LEU A 135 9.51 3.74 -7.08
C LEU A 135 10.78 4.34 -6.50
N LEU A 136 11.90 3.62 -6.56
CA LEU A 136 13.21 4.14 -6.18
C LEU A 136 13.79 4.94 -7.35
N TYR A 137 14.06 6.23 -7.16
CA TYR A 137 14.60 7.12 -8.20
C TYR A 137 16.12 7.10 -8.21
N PHE A 138 16.68 7.29 -9.41
CA PHE A 138 18.08 7.63 -9.56
C PHE A 138 18.29 9.10 -9.22
N ILE A 139 19.29 9.40 -8.41
CA ILE A 139 19.56 10.75 -7.91
C ILE A 139 20.90 11.31 -8.39
N GLY A 140 21.65 10.54 -9.18
CA GLY A 140 22.98 10.91 -9.66
C GLY A 140 24.10 10.67 -8.65
N ASN A 141 23.82 9.92 -7.57
CA ASN A 141 24.81 9.44 -6.62
C ASN A 141 25.13 7.98 -6.95
N GLU A 142 26.37 7.68 -7.33
CA GLU A 142 26.74 6.33 -7.82
C GLU A 142 26.50 5.22 -6.79
N SER A 143 26.68 5.50 -5.49
CA SER A 143 26.43 4.52 -4.43
C SER A 143 24.93 4.22 -4.32
N HIS A 144 24.09 5.26 -4.30
CA HIS A 144 22.63 5.13 -4.29
C HIS A 144 22.12 4.44 -5.56
N ASP A 145 22.52 4.96 -6.72
CA ASP A 145 22.03 4.51 -8.03
C ASP A 145 22.43 3.06 -8.31
N THR A 146 23.59 2.62 -7.82
CA THR A 146 24.01 1.21 -7.88
C THR A 146 23.08 0.30 -7.09
N VAL A 147 22.71 0.69 -5.87
CA VAL A 147 21.78 -0.08 -5.05
C VAL A 147 20.39 -0.11 -5.69
N VAL A 148 19.90 1.03 -6.20
CA VAL A 148 18.64 1.11 -6.94
C VAL A 148 18.64 0.18 -8.16
N ARG A 149 19.74 0.12 -8.93
CA ARG A 149 19.88 -0.81 -10.07
C ARG A 149 19.73 -2.26 -9.62
N PHE A 150 20.37 -2.67 -8.53
CA PHE A 150 20.25 -4.03 -8.02
C PHE A 150 18.83 -4.36 -7.53
N ILE A 151 18.19 -3.45 -6.80
CA ILE A 151 16.81 -3.63 -6.32
C ILE A 151 15.83 -3.73 -7.51
N ARG A 152 15.97 -2.87 -8.52
CA ARG A 152 15.19 -2.94 -9.77
C ARG A 152 15.40 -4.25 -10.54
N ALA A 153 16.63 -4.77 -10.59
CA ALA A 153 16.91 -6.06 -11.22
C ALA A 153 16.23 -7.24 -10.49
N VAL A 154 16.11 -7.18 -9.16
CA VAL A 154 15.31 -8.14 -8.38
C VAL A 154 13.82 -8.00 -8.70
N GLY A 155 13.31 -6.76 -8.79
CA GLY A 155 11.94 -6.46 -9.18
C GLY A 155 11.54 -6.99 -10.56
N GLU A 156 12.42 -6.79 -11.55
CA GLU A 156 12.25 -7.32 -12.90
C GLU A 156 12.09 -8.84 -12.88
N ALA A 157 12.95 -9.53 -12.13
CA ALA A 157 12.88 -10.98 -11.97
C ALA A 157 11.63 -11.43 -11.22
N GLN A 158 11.20 -10.73 -10.17
CA GLN A 158 9.92 -10.99 -9.49
C GLN A 158 8.73 -10.86 -10.44
N GLY A 159 8.71 -9.81 -11.27
CA GLY A 159 7.67 -9.63 -12.30
C GLY A 159 7.66 -10.76 -13.33
N ALA A 160 8.84 -11.28 -13.71
CA ALA A 160 8.93 -12.45 -14.59
C ALA A 160 8.36 -13.73 -13.94
N VAL A 161 8.59 -13.94 -12.63
CA VAL A 161 7.99 -15.06 -11.88
C VAL A 161 6.46 -14.98 -11.87
N GLN A 162 5.91 -13.80 -11.57
CA GLN A 162 4.46 -13.61 -11.53
C GLN A 162 3.81 -13.86 -12.90
N LYS A 163 4.40 -13.37 -13.99
CA LYS A 163 3.89 -13.63 -15.35
C LYS A 163 4.00 -15.10 -15.75
N ALA A 164 5.08 -15.78 -15.37
CA ALA A 164 5.23 -17.21 -15.65
C ALA A 164 4.19 -18.05 -14.92
N SER A 165 3.75 -17.68 -13.71
CA SER A 165 2.62 -18.34 -13.03
C SER A 165 1.28 -18.17 -13.77
N GLN A 166 1.19 -17.20 -14.67
CA GLN A 166 0.04 -16.95 -15.54
C GLN A 166 0.24 -17.54 -16.96
N GLY A 167 1.31 -18.32 -17.17
CA GLY A 167 1.63 -18.97 -18.45
C GLY A 167 2.54 -18.17 -19.39
N ASP A 168 3.07 -17.01 -18.96
CA ASP A 168 3.99 -16.19 -19.76
C ASP A 168 5.43 -16.26 -19.23
N SER A 169 6.22 -17.19 -19.76
CA SER A 169 7.65 -17.36 -19.43
C SER A 169 8.58 -16.40 -20.20
N SER A 170 8.05 -15.48 -21.02
CA SER A 170 8.89 -14.60 -21.87
C SER A 170 9.83 -13.70 -21.08
N GLY A 171 9.40 -13.25 -19.89
CA GLY A 171 10.23 -12.46 -18.98
C GLY A 171 11.42 -13.25 -18.43
N MET A 172 11.20 -14.52 -18.05
CA MET A 172 12.29 -15.40 -17.58
C MET A 172 13.29 -15.63 -18.70
N ARG A 173 12.80 -15.89 -19.92
CA ARG A 173 13.64 -16.15 -21.09
C ARG A 173 14.58 -14.98 -21.38
N LYS A 174 14.07 -13.74 -21.40
CA LYS A 174 14.89 -12.53 -21.60
C LYS A 174 15.99 -12.37 -20.56
N ILE A 175 15.69 -12.65 -19.29
CA ILE A 175 16.66 -12.54 -18.19
C ILE A 175 17.79 -13.56 -18.37
N VAL A 176 17.44 -14.80 -18.71
CA VAL A 176 18.43 -15.87 -18.93
C VAL A 176 19.23 -15.64 -20.22
N GLU A 177 18.60 -15.19 -21.30
CA GLU A 177 19.28 -14.81 -22.55
C GLU A 177 20.35 -13.75 -22.28
N LYS A 178 19.96 -12.67 -21.58
CA LYS A 178 20.90 -11.61 -21.19
C LYS A 178 22.06 -12.15 -20.36
N LYS A 179 21.79 -13.06 -19.40
CA LYS A 179 22.85 -13.70 -18.61
C LYS A 179 23.82 -14.50 -19.48
N ILE A 180 23.31 -15.24 -20.46
CA ILE A 180 24.13 -16.02 -21.40
C ILE A 180 24.96 -15.10 -22.30
N GLU A 181 24.40 -13.93 -22.68
CA GLU A 181 25.13 -12.89 -23.43
C GLU A 181 26.24 -12.25 -22.61
N ASP A 182 25.95 -11.92 -21.34
CA ASP A 182 26.88 -11.29 -20.40
C ASP A 182 27.99 -12.25 -19.91
N GLN A 183 27.78 -13.58 -20.06
CA GLN A 183 28.80 -14.58 -19.75
C GLN A 183 29.82 -14.69 -20.89
N ASP A 184 31.10 -14.78 -20.51
CA ASP A 184 32.20 -15.09 -21.42
C ASP A 184 32.21 -16.58 -21.78
N VAL A 185 31.17 -17.01 -22.49
CA VAL A 185 31.01 -18.36 -23.02
C VAL A 185 31.37 -18.38 -24.51
N PRO A 186 32.12 -19.41 -24.98
CA PRO A 186 32.38 -19.59 -26.41
C PRO A 186 31.09 -19.67 -27.24
N ASP A 187 31.14 -19.21 -28.50
CA ASP A 187 29.96 -19.15 -29.39
C ASP A 187 29.22 -20.49 -29.55
N TRP A 188 29.94 -21.61 -29.55
CA TRP A 188 29.31 -22.94 -29.61
C TRP A 188 28.52 -23.27 -28.34
N GLY A 189 29.01 -22.84 -27.17
CA GLY A 189 28.33 -22.99 -25.88
C GLY A 189 27.12 -22.07 -25.79
N ARG A 190 27.24 -20.83 -26.28
CA ARG A 190 26.11 -19.89 -26.39
C ARG A 190 24.99 -20.46 -27.25
N LYS A 191 25.30 -21.02 -28.42
CA LYS A 191 24.33 -21.69 -29.29
C LYS A 191 23.66 -22.89 -28.61
N LEU A 192 24.43 -23.69 -27.88
CA LEU A 192 23.88 -24.83 -27.15
C LEU A 192 22.90 -24.39 -26.06
N LEU A 193 23.27 -23.40 -25.25
CA LEU A 193 22.40 -22.84 -24.21
C LEU A 193 21.12 -22.25 -24.80
N GLN A 194 21.22 -21.55 -25.95
CA GLN A 194 20.06 -21.03 -26.69
C GLN A 194 19.11 -22.13 -27.19
N LEU A 195 19.61 -23.30 -27.60
CA LEU A 195 18.76 -24.43 -27.99
C LEU A 195 17.94 -24.96 -26.81
N TYR A 196 18.53 -24.99 -25.61
CA TYR A 196 17.84 -25.41 -24.39
C TYR A 196 16.90 -24.34 -23.80
N MET A 197 16.90 -23.10 -24.27
CA MET A 197 15.99 -22.02 -23.80
C MET A 197 14.50 -22.28 -24.05
N ASN A 198 14.19 -23.23 -24.95
CA ASN A 198 12.83 -23.68 -25.20
C ASN A 198 12.39 -24.81 -24.25
N ASP A 199 13.32 -25.41 -23.52
CA ASP A 199 13.02 -26.34 -22.44
C ASP A 199 12.67 -25.56 -21.16
N GLU A 200 11.43 -25.70 -20.70
CA GLU A 200 10.92 -25.01 -19.50
C GLU A 200 11.66 -25.42 -18.22
N THR A 201 12.18 -26.65 -18.13
CA THR A 201 12.93 -27.12 -16.97
C THR A 201 14.28 -26.41 -16.92
N PHE A 202 14.99 -26.37 -18.04
CA PHE A 202 16.25 -25.64 -18.17
C PHE A 202 16.06 -24.15 -17.88
N LEU A 203 15.06 -23.52 -18.50
CA LEU A 203 14.75 -22.12 -18.31
C LEU A 203 14.54 -21.78 -16.84
N ARG A 204 13.71 -22.57 -16.13
CA ARG A 204 13.41 -22.35 -14.69
C ARG A 204 14.63 -22.56 -13.80
N LEU A 205 15.49 -23.53 -14.12
CA LEU A 205 16.71 -23.80 -13.35
C LEU A 205 17.68 -22.60 -13.43
N VAL A 206 18.04 -22.20 -14.66
CA VAL A 206 19.01 -21.11 -14.88
C VAL A 206 18.45 -19.77 -14.40
N PHE A 207 17.16 -19.53 -14.64
CA PHE A 207 16.47 -18.35 -14.10
C PHE A 207 16.50 -18.35 -12.56
N GLY A 208 16.25 -19.49 -11.92
CA GLY A 208 16.27 -19.62 -10.46
C GLY A 208 17.62 -19.24 -9.85
N GLU A 209 18.72 -19.73 -10.45
CA GLU A 209 20.07 -19.35 -10.04
C GLU A 209 20.34 -17.86 -10.22
N GLU A 210 19.91 -17.30 -11.34
CA GLU A 210 20.05 -15.86 -11.64
C GLU A 210 19.25 -15.00 -10.67
N TYR A 211 18.01 -15.39 -10.40
CA TYR A 211 17.16 -14.68 -9.45
C TYR A 211 17.76 -14.66 -8.05
N GLN A 212 18.27 -15.80 -7.57
CA GLN A 212 19.00 -15.87 -6.30
C GLN A 212 20.28 -15.03 -6.31
N ALA A 213 21.03 -15.01 -7.42
CA ALA A 213 22.22 -14.18 -7.54
C ALA A 213 21.88 -12.69 -7.42
N ARG A 214 20.85 -12.21 -8.13
CA ARG A 214 20.36 -10.83 -8.03
C ARG A 214 19.94 -10.47 -6.60
N GLN A 215 19.22 -11.37 -5.91
CA GLN A 215 18.84 -11.17 -4.50
C GLN A 215 20.06 -11.07 -3.59
N ARG A 216 21.07 -11.93 -3.77
CA ARG A 216 22.31 -11.89 -2.98
C ARG A 216 23.07 -10.59 -3.20
N ILE A 217 23.20 -10.14 -4.45
CA ILE A 217 23.89 -8.88 -4.79
C ILE A 217 23.15 -7.68 -4.17
N ALA A 218 21.83 -7.61 -4.33
CA ALA A 218 21.04 -6.52 -3.75
C ALA A 218 21.14 -6.50 -2.22
N ARG A 219 21.03 -7.66 -1.56
CA ARG A 219 21.20 -7.76 -0.10
C ARG A 219 22.61 -7.37 0.35
N ALA A 220 23.64 -7.83 -0.34
CA ALA A 220 25.02 -7.48 -0.03
C ALA A 220 25.29 -5.98 -0.20
N ALA A 221 24.66 -5.33 -1.18
CA ALA A 221 24.77 -3.89 -1.37
C ALA A 221 24.07 -3.09 -0.26
N LEU A 222 23.12 -3.70 0.46
CA LEU A 222 22.38 -3.10 1.56
C LEU A 222 22.98 -3.38 2.94
N THR A 223 24.04 -4.19 3.05
CA THR A 223 24.62 -4.57 4.35
C THR A 223 25.83 -3.72 4.71
N THR A 224 26.07 -3.55 6.01
CA THR A 224 27.30 -2.96 6.56
C THR A 224 28.11 -4.02 7.32
N ASN A 225 29.44 -4.00 7.18
CA ASN A 225 30.49 -4.73 7.94
C ASN A 225 30.01 -5.71 9.05
N GLY A 226 29.23 -6.74 8.71
CA GLY A 226 28.62 -7.60 9.74
C GLY A 226 27.43 -8.49 9.37
N ARG A 227 27.05 -8.61 8.09
CA ARG A 227 25.91 -9.40 7.55
C ARG A 227 24.50 -8.80 7.72
N ASP A 228 24.32 -7.82 8.59
CA ASP A 228 23.01 -7.19 8.80
C ASP A 228 22.73 -6.10 7.76
N ILE A 229 21.46 -5.97 7.37
CA ILE A 229 20.98 -4.90 6.49
C ILE A 229 21.06 -3.57 7.23
N ASP A 230 21.70 -2.59 6.61
CA ASP A 230 21.77 -1.22 7.09
C ASP A 230 20.42 -0.54 6.89
N LYS A 231 19.67 -0.43 7.99
CA LYS A 231 18.38 0.26 8.05
C LYS A 231 18.47 1.69 7.52
N GLY A 232 19.50 2.44 7.93
CA GLY A 232 19.67 3.84 7.52
C GLY A 232 19.85 3.95 6.01
N LYS A 233 20.67 3.07 5.44
CA LYS A 233 20.88 3.01 4.00
C LYS A 233 19.58 2.70 3.23
N VAL A 234 18.72 1.80 3.71
CA VAL A 234 17.44 1.50 3.04
C VAL A 234 16.45 2.66 3.19
N GLU A 235 16.41 3.29 4.36
CA GLU A 235 15.57 4.47 4.61
C GLU A 235 15.96 5.64 3.71
N ASP A 236 17.26 5.90 3.55
CA ASP A 236 17.80 6.94 2.66
C ASP A 236 17.39 6.69 1.20
N LEU A 237 17.41 5.44 0.72
CA LEU A 237 16.95 5.10 -0.63
C LEU A 237 15.51 5.57 -0.88
N ILE A 238 14.62 5.36 0.10
CA ILE A 238 13.21 5.74 0.00
C ILE A 238 13.08 7.26 0.08
N THR A 239 13.75 7.87 1.06
CA THR A 239 13.69 9.32 1.32
C THR A 239 14.23 10.14 0.15
N ASP A 240 15.41 9.79 -0.35
CA ASP A 240 16.02 10.46 -1.50
C ASP A 240 15.18 10.27 -2.77
N SER A 241 14.52 9.12 -2.91
CA SER A 241 13.59 8.89 -4.02
C SER A 241 12.36 9.79 -3.97
N VAL A 242 11.80 10.04 -2.78
CA VAL A 242 10.72 11.02 -2.58
C VAL A 242 11.19 12.42 -2.95
N ILE A 243 12.35 12.82 -2.45
CA ILE A 243 12.94 14.16 -2.71
C ILE A 243 13.13 14.37 -4.21
N GLU A 244 13.70 13.38 -4.90
CA GLU A 244 13.94 13.47 -6.35
C GLU A 244 12.62 13.50 -7.15
N ALA A 245 11.65 12.65 -6.80
CA ALA A 245 10.34 12.67 -7.44
C ALA A 245 9.63 14.02 -7.27
N GLN A 246 9.66 14.60 -6.06
CA GLN A 246 9.15 15.94 -5.79
C GLN A 246 9.92 17.03 -6.54
N ARG A 247 11.25 16.90 -6.66
CA ARG A 247 12.08 17.83 -7.43
C ARG A 247 11.67 17.84 -8.91
N LEU A 248 11.46 16.67 -9.51
CA LEU A 248 11.00 16.53 -10.89
C LEU A 248 9.60 17.13 -11.07
N TYR A 249 8.67 16.84 -10.14
CA TYR A 249 7.31 17.39 -10.16
C TYR A 249 7.27 18.93 -10.06
N ARG A 250 8.12 19.51 -9.20
CA ARG A 250 8.20 20.97 -9.02
C ARG A 250 8.79 21.68 -10.24
N LYS A 251 9.77 21.06 -10.91
CA LYS A 251 10.41 21.60 -12.13
C LYS A 251 9.54 21.45 -13.38
N GLU A 252 8.62 20.50 -13.40
CA GLU A 252 7.73 20.29 -14.55
C GLU A 252 6.65 21.38 -14.64
N THR A 253 6.56 21.98 -15.82
CA THR A 253 5.62 23.05 -16.16
C THR A 253 4.45 22.54 -17.00
N ASP A 254 4.63 21.44 -17.74
CA ASP A 254 3.59 20.80 -18.53
C ASP A 254 2.57 20.10 -17.60
N PRO A 255 1.27 20.47 -17.64
CA PRO A 255 0.27 19.91 -16.74
C PRO A 255 0.09 18.39 -16.87
N LYS A 256 0.25 17.84 -18.07
CA LYS A 256 0.09 16.40 -18.32
C LYS A 256 1.27 15.64 -17.74
N LYS A 257 2.50 16.05 -18.06
CA LYS A 257 3.71 15.42 -17.49
C LYS A 257 3.75 15.56 -15.98
N LYS A 258 3.34 16.71 -15.44
CA LYS A 258 3.26 16.95 -14.00
C LYS A 258 2.28 15.98 -13.33
N ARG A 259 1.12 15.76 -13.95
CA ARG A 259 0.17 14.74 -13.51
C ARG A 259 0.78 13.34 -13.59
N ASP A 260 1.48 13.01 -14.67
CA ASP A 260 2.10 11.69 -14.86
C ASP A 260 3.20 11.42 -13.81
N ILE A 261 4.02 12.43 -13.46
CA ILE A 261 5.02 12.34 -12.39
C ILE A 261 4.34 12.11 -11.03
N TYR A 262 3.24 12.81 -10.77
CA TYR A 262 2.52 12.63 -9.51
C TYR A 262 1.85 11.25 -9.43
N ASP A 263 1.02 10.91 -10.42
CA ASP A 263 0.23 9.67 -10.45
C ASP A 263 1.12 8.42 -10.57
N GLY A 264 2.22 8.51 -11.33
CA GLY A 264 3.12 7.38 -11.59
C GLY A 264 4.35 7.30 -10.68
N GLY A 265 4.74 8.40 -10.04
CA GLY A 265 5.98 8.51 -9.26
C GLY A 265 5.74 8.77 -7.79
N ILE A 266 5.16 9.94 -7.47
CA ILE A 266 5.00 10.42 -6.10
C ILE A 266 3.91 9.64 -5.33
N MET A 267 2.71 9.55 -5.91
CA MET A 267 1.56 8.93 -5.26
C MET A 267 1.86 7.48 -4.84
N PRO A 268 2.45 6.61 -5.70
CA PRO A 268 2.76 5.25 -5.28
C PRO A 268 3.77 5.15 -4.12
N ILE A 269 4.74 6.07 -4.01
CA ILE A 269 5.71 6.06 -2.90
C ILE A 269 4.97 6.30 -1.57
N TYR A 270 4.12 7.33 -1.52
CA TYR A 270 3.34 7.64 -0.33
C TYR A 270 2.29 6.56 0.01
N MET A 271 1.74 5.88 -1.00
CA MET A 271 0.88 4.73 -0.77
C MET A 271 1.64 3.56 -0.16
N ASN A 272 2.88 3.31 -0.60
CA ASN A 272 3.75 2.26 -0.06
C ASN A 272 4.08 2.53 1.42
N VAL A 273 4.34 3.79 1.77
CA VAL A 273 4.52 4.22 3.18
C VAL A 273 3.27 3.94 4.00
N ALA A 274 2.08 4.35 3.53
CA ALA A 274 0.83 4.08 4.23
C ALA A 274 0.61 2.58 4.47
N GLN A 275 0.85 1.74 3.46
CA GLN A 275 0.73 0.29 3.57
C GLN A 275 1.71 -0.31 4.58
N ALA A 276 2.92 0.22 4.65
CA ALA A 276 3.94 -0.21 5.60
C ALA A 276 3.65 0.20 7.05
N VAL A 277 3.04 1.38 7.24
CA VAL A 277 2.69 1.92 8.58
C VAL A 277 1.50 1.17 9.18
N TYR A 278 0.52 0.77 8.35
CA TYR A 278 -0.72 0.14 8.80
C TYR A 278 -0.57 -0.98 9.84
N PRO A 279 0.22 -2.04 9.62
CA PRO A 279 0.36 -3.11 10.61
C PRO A 279 0.98 -2.63 11.93
N VAL A 280 1.85 -1.60 11.90
CA VAL A 280 2.48 -1.05 13.10
C VAL A 280 1.50 -0.23 13.92
N VAL A 281 0.71 0.62 13.26
CA VAL A 281 -0.35 1.41 13.92
C VAL A 281 -1.44 0.50 14.47
N MET A 282 -1.84 -0.52 13.71
CA MET A 282 -2.84 -1.49 14.15
C MET A 282 -2.40 -2.21 15.43
N GLU A 283 -1.15 -2.69 15.48
CA GLU A 283 -0.61 -3.36 16.66
C GLU A 283 -0.57 -2.43 17.89
N ARG A 284 -0.24 -1.14 17.70
CA ARG A 284 -0.25 -0.14 18.78
C ARG A 284 -1.65 0.12 19.30
N PHE A 285 -2.59 0.37 18.38
CA PHE A 285 -3.99 0.63 18.69
C PHE A 285 -4.63 -0.54 19.46
N GLN A 286 -4.40 -1.78 19.02
CA GLN A 286 -4.87 -2.97 19.72
C GLN A 286 -4.31 -3.09 21.15
N LYS A 287 -3.01 -2.80 21.35
CA LYS A 287 -2.39 -2.81 22.68
C LYS A 287 -2.92 -1.71 23.59
N ASP A 288 -3.19 -0.53 23.04
CA ASP A 288 -3.77 0.57 23.81
C ASP A 288 -5.21 0.24 24.23
N LEU A 289 -6.01 -0.35 23.33
CA LEU A 289 -7.33 -0.89 23.66
C LEU A 289 -7.25 -1.95 24.77
N GLU A 290 -6.38 -2.96 24.64
CA GLU A 290 -6.20 -4.01 25.65
C GLU A 290 -5.80 -3.44 27.02
N ARG A 291 -4.86 -2.49 27.04
CA ARG A 291 -4.42 -1.83 28.27
C ARG A 291 -5.56 -1.06 28.92
N ASP A 292 -6.32 -0.31 28.14
CA ASP A 292 -7.37 0.54 28.69
C ASP A 292 -8.59 -0.29 29.13
N HIS A 293 -8.92 -1.38 28.43
CA HIS A 293 -9.85 -2.41 28.92
C HIS A 293 -9.36 -3.05 30.23
N GLY A 294 -8.06 -3.34 30.37
CA GLY A 294 -7.47 -3.84 31.61
C GLY A 294 -7.63 -2.86 32.78
N LYS A 295 -7.35 -1.57 32.57
CA LYS A 295 -7.55 -0.53 33.59
C LYS A 295 -9.01 -0.40 34.03
N VAL A 296 -9.96 -0.51 33.10
CA VAL A 296 -11.40 -0.47 33.39
C VAL A 296 -11.83 -1.70 34.17
N LYS A 297 -11.34 -2.88 33.78
CA LYS A 297 -11.56 -4.13 34.52
C LYS A 297 -11.02 -4.02 35.95
N ASP A 298 -9.77 -3.58 36.13
CA ASP A 298 -9.16 -3.37 37.44
C ASP A 298 -9.88 -2.29 38.27
N ALA A 299 -10.45 -1.27 37.63
CA ALA A 299 -11.28 -0.27 38.30
C ALA A 299 -12.62 -0.85 38.77
N ARG A 300 -13.26 -1.69 37.93
CA ARG A 300 -14.49 -2.42 38.28
C ARG A 300 -14.25 -3.43 39.41
N GLU A 301 -13.18 -4.22 39.35
CA GLU A 301 -12.83 -5.18 40.40
C GLU A 301 -12.55 -4.48 41.73
N ARG A 302 -11.81 -3.35 41.73
CA ARG A 302 -11.58 -2.54 42.94
C ARG A 302 -12.86 -1.91 43.48
N ALA A 303 -13.78 -1.50 42.62
CA ALA A 303 -15.10 -1.02 43.03
C ALA A 303 -15.93 -2.13 43.68
N GLU A 304 -16.01 -3.32 43.08
CA GLU A 304 -16.71 -4.47 43.65
C GLU A 304 -16.11 -4.95 44.98
N GLU A 305 -14.78 -4.93 45.13
CA GLU A 305 -14.11 -5.26 46.40
C GLU A 305 -14.44 -4.26 47.50
N ARG A 306 -14.51 -2.96 47.18
CA ARG A 306 -14.90 -1.91 48.13
C ARG A 306 -16.37 -2.01 48.53
N GLU A 307 -17.24 -2.31 47.58
CA GLU A 307 -18.66 -2.55 47.84
C GLU A 307 -18.86 -3.77 48.75
N LYS A 308 -18.15 -4.88 48.48
CA LYS A 308 -18.13 -6.07 49.36
C LYS A 308 -17.56 -5.77 50.75
N ALA A 309 -16.64 -4.81 50.86
CA ALA A 309 -16.08 -4.35 52.14
C ALA A 309 -16.95 -3.30 52.86
N GLY A 310 -18.13 -2.96 52.33
CA GLY A 310 -19.06 -2.00 52.94
C GLY A 310 -18.61 -0.54 52.82
N VAL A 311 -17.68 -0.23 51.91
CA VAL A 311 -17.21 1.13 51.62
C VAL A 311 -18.00 1.66 50.42
N GLY A 312 -18.66 2.82 50.58
CA GLY A 312 -19.46 3.43 49.52
C GLY A 312 -18.62 3.77 48.28
N VAL A 313 -19.00 3.23 47.13
CA VAL A 313 -18.36 3.46 45.82
C VAL A 313 -19.10 4.60 45.12
N SER A 314 -18.37 5.59 44.61
CA SER A 314 -18.95 6.68 43.82
C SER A 314 -19.08 6.26 42.35
N SER A 315 -20.17 6.64 41.68
CA SER A 315 -20.41 6.36 40.25
C SER A 315 -19.39 7.00 39.28
N TYR A 316 -18.48 7.85 39.79
CA TYR A 316 -17.38 8.44 39.02
C TYR A 316 -16.08 7.62 39.08
N GLU A 317 -16.02 6.52 39.85
CA GLU A 317 -14.79 5.72 40.01
C GLU A 317 -14.56 4.68 38.89
N VAL A 318 -15.58 4.39 38.07
CA VAL A 318 -15.47 3.51 36.90
C VAL A 318 -15.70 4.36 35.64
N PRO A 319 -14.68 4.57 34.79
CA PRO A 319 -14.88 5.21 33.50
C PRO A 319 -15.90 4.40 32.69
N GLU A 320 -17.00 5.01 32.28
CA GLU A 320 -17.88 4.44 31.26
C GLU A 320 -17.15 4.51 29.92
N TYR A 321 -16.80 3.35 29.36
CA TYR A 321 -16.58 3.31 27.92
C TYR A 321 -17.96 3.45 27.27
N ALA A 322 -18.08 4.42 26.36
CA ALA A 322 -18.97 4.21 25.23
C ALA A 322 -18.38 3.00 24.49
N GLU A 323 -18.86 1.81 24.82
CA GLU A 323 -18.77 0.69 23.89
C GLU A 323 -19.42 1.22 22.61
N ASP A 324 -18.61 1.53 21.60
CA ASP A 324 -19.08 1.47 20.23
C ASP A 324 -18.75 0.04 19.76
N PRO A 325 -19.71 -0.91 19.84
CA PRO A 325 -19.49 -2.28 19.38
C PRO A 325 -19.02 -2.32 17.91
N ALA A 326 -19.26 -1.26 17.13
CA ALA A 326 -18.86 -1.21 15.73
C ALA A 326 -17.35 -1.11 15.50
N LEU A 327 -16.54 -0.66 16.47
CA LEU A 327 -15.08 -0.51 16.32
C LEU A 327 -14.29 -1.75 16.74
N VAL A 328 -14.82 -2.55 17.67
CA VAL A 328 -14.16 -3.79 18.16
C VAL A 328 -14.47 -4.99 17.27
N GLU A 329 -15.63 -5.01 16.59
CA GLU A 329 -16.01 -6.09 15.67
C GLU A 329 -15.64 -5.86 14.18
N LYS A 330 -15.19 -4.66 13.79
CA LYS A 330 -14.98 -4.30 12.36
C LYS A 330 -13.58 -3.80 11.98
N VAL A 331 -12.61 -3.89 12.88
CA VAL A 331 -11.19 -3.58 12.60
C VAL A 331 -10.38 -4.85 12.39
#